data_AF-A0A198GMW8-F1
#
_entry.id   AF-A0A198GMW8-F1
#
_cell.length_a   1.000
_cell.length_b   1.000
_cell.length_c   1.000
_cell.angle_alpha   90.00
_cell.angle_beta   90.00
_cell.angle_gamma   90.00
#
_symmetry.space_group_name_H-M   'P 1'
#
loop_
_entity.id
_entity.type
_entity.pdbx_description
1 polymer ?
#
loop_
_entity_poly.entity_id
_entity_poly.type
_entity_poly.pdbx_seq_one_letter_code
_entity_poly.pdbx_strand_id
1 'polypeptide(L)' 'MQSNKSKNIPTTNLNIPLQEPAKATCVFSGGVPSLTYELQGGQTPVCQFANGKRCNEQALIDGNCISD' A
#
# COMPACT_ATOMS: atom_id res chain seq x y z
N MET A 1 8.71 24.42 -9.28
CA MET A 1 9.57 23.55 -10.11
C MET A 1 9.27 22.12 -9.72
N GLN A 2 8.48 21.42 -10.54
CA GLN A 2 8.29 19.97 -10.49
C GLN A 2 9.66 19.27 -10.65
N SER A 3 9.77 18.00 -10.22
CA SER A 3 10.81 16.99 -10.57
C SER A 3 11.85 16.73 -9.47
N ASN A 4 12.23 15.52 -9.08
CA ASN A 4 11.90 14.15 -9.46
C ASN A 4 12.75 13.21 -8.55
N LYS A 5 12.51 11.89 -8.64
CA LYS A 5 13.41 10.79 -8.22
C LYS A 5 13.54 10.50 -6.72
N SER A 6 12.64 9.67 -6.20
CA SER A 6 13.11 8.61 -5.29
C SER A 6 13.63 7.46 -6.15
N LYS A 7 14.93 7.51 -6.44
CA LYS A 7 15.66 6.53 -7.23
C LYS A 7 16.07 5.41 -6.26
N ASN A 8 15.52 4.20 -6.46
CA ASN A 8 16.12 2.87 -6.30
C ASN A 8 17.25 2.73 -5.23
N ILE A 9 17.09 1.95 -4.15
CA ILE A 9 17.72 0.61 -3.88
C ILE A 9 17.01 0.00 -2.60
N PRO A 10 17.42 -1.18 -2.06
CA PRO A 10 16.60 -2.34 -1.72
C PRO A 10 15.94 -2.24 -0.33
N THR A 11 14.97 -3.13 -0.02
CA THR A 11 14.53 -3.50 1.35
C THR A 11 14.90 -2.53 2.47
N THR A 12 13.96 -1.66 2.90
CA THR A 12 13.79 -1.04 4.25
C THR A 12 13.21 0.37 4.08
N ASN A 13 11.97 0.59 4.55
CA ASN A 13 11.31 1.90 4.70
C ASN A 13 10.74 2.57 3.42
N LEU A 14 9.74 1.93 2.81
CA LEU A 14 8.74 2.68 2.02
C LEU A 14 7.85 3.43 3.04
N ASN A 15 8.04 4.74 3.19
CA ASN A 15 7.14 5.63 3.94
C ASN A 15 5.80 5.77 3.20
N ILE A 16 5.07 4.68 3.09
CA ILE A 16 3.71 4.69 2.57
C ILE A 16 2.83 5.13 3.73
N PRO A 17 1.99 6.17 3.54
CA PRO A 17 1.14 6.70 4.59
C PRO A 17 -0.07 5.78 4.84
N LEU A 18 0.17 4.48 5.05
CA LEU A 18 -0.80 3.56 5.63
C LEU A 18 -0.80 3.74 7.14
N GLN A 19 -1.98 3.67 7.73
CA GLN A 19 -2.11 3.54 9.18
C GLN A 19 -1.37 2.30 9.67
N GLU A 20 -0.72 2.39 10.83
CA GLU A 20 0.02 1.27 11.43
C GLU A 20 -0.80 -0.02 11.55
N PRO A 21 -2.09 -0.01 11.99
CA PRO A 21 -2.91 -1.22 11.98
C PRO A 21 -3.09 -1.80 10.56
N ALA A 22 -3.36 -0.98 9.55
CA ALA A 22 -3.51 -1.43 8.18
C ALA A 22 -2.21 -2.04 7.62
N LYS A 23 -1.07 -1.42 7.94
CA LYS A 23 0.26 -1.88 7.54
C LYS A 23 0.63 -3.20 8.21
N ALA A 24 0.37 -3.34 9.51
CA ALA A 24 0.57 -4.58 10.25
C ALA A 24 -0.27 -5.71 9.63
N THR A 25 -1.56 -5.47 9.39
CA THR A 25 -2.44 -6.46 8.75
C THR A 25 -1.97 -6.79 7.34
N CYS A 26 -1.59 -5.80 6.53
CA CYS A 26 -1.09 -6.02 5.18
C CYS A 26 0.11 -6.99 5.14
N VAL A 27 1.14 -6.72 5.96
CA VAL A 27 2.34 -7.55 6.03
C VAL A 27 2.01 -8.92 6.64
N PHE A 28 1.16 -8.96 7.67
CA PHE A 28 0.72 -10.20 8.30
C PHE A 28 -0.01 -11.14 7.34
N SER A 29 -0.82 -10.59 6.43
CA SER A 29 -1.53 -11.34 5.39
C SER A 29 -0.68 -11.66 4.16
N GLY A 30 0.63 -11.37 4.19
CA GLY A 30 1.54 -11.64 3.07
C GLY A 30 1.45 -10.65 1.92
N GLY A 31 0.82 -9.50 2.15
CA GLY A 31 0.80 -8.37 1.22
C GLY A 31 1.98 -7.42 1.42
N VAL A 32 2.13 -6.50 0.47
CA VAL A 32 3.17 -5.47 0.47
C VAL A 32 2.51 -4.10 0.40
N PRO A 33 2.79 -3.19 1.34
CA PRO A 33 2.37 -1.79 1.24
C PRO A 33 2.83 -1.20 -0.10
N SER A 34 1.92 -0.53 -0.82
CA SER A 34 2.18 0.13 -2.09
C SER A 34 1.32 1.39 -2.27
N LEU A 35 1.63 2.21 -3.27
CA LEU A 35 0.81 3.35 -3.66
C LEU A 35 0.12 3.05 -4.99
N THR A 36 -1.19 3.27 -5.05
CA THR A 36 -1.96 3.26 -6.29
C THR A 36 -2.04 4.67 -6.83
N TYR A 37 -1.71 4.82 -8.11
CA TYR A 37 -1.88 6.07 -8.85
C TYR A 37 -3.22 6.05 -9.56
N GLU A 38 -4.04 7.04 -9.27
CA GLU A 38 -5.33 7.24 -9.91
C GLU A 38 -5.15 8.00 -11.23
N LEU A 39 -6.08 7.80 -12.16
CA LEU A 39 -6.11 8.52 -13.44
C LEU A 39 -6.14 10.05 -13.26
N GLN A 40 -6.67 10.52 -12.12
CA GLN A 40 -6.78 11.93 -11.76
C GLN A 40 -5.48 12.50 -11.15
N GLY A 41 -4.40 11.72 -11.09
CA GLY A 41 -3.14 12.11 -10.46
C GLY A 41 -3.12 11.95 -8.94
N GLY A 42 -4.18 11.37 -8.36
CA GLY A 42 -4.24 10.99 -6.95
C GLY A 42 -3.31 9.82 -6.63
N GLN A 43 -2.84 9.77 -5.38
CA GLN A 43 -2.08 8.65 -4.84
C GLN A 43 -2.81 8.11 -3.62
N THR A 44 -3.25 6.86 -3.67
CA THR A 44 -3.91 6.19 -2.54
C THR A 44 -3.00 5.12 -1.98
N PRO A 45 -2.73 5.11 -0.65
CA PRO A 45 -1.97 4.04 -0.02
C PRO A 45 -2.82 2.77 0.04
N VAL A 46 -2.24 1.67 -0.43
CA VAL A 46 -2.92 0.37 -0.53
C VAL A 46 -1.98 -0.75 -0.09
N CYS A 47 -2.54 -1.89 0.29
CA CYS A 47 -1.83 -3.15 0.38
C CYS A 47 -1.97 -3.90 -0.94
N GLN A 48 -0.86 -4.23 -1.58
CA GLN A 48 -0.81 -5.06 -2.77
C GLN A 48 -0.49 -6.51 -2.41
N PHE A 49 -1.36 -7.42 -2.80
CA PHE A 49 -1.19 -8.85 -2.60
C PHE A 49 -0.56 -9.52 -3.83
N ALA A 50 0.06 -10.67 -3.63
CA ALA A 50 0.69 -11.44 -4.71
C ALA A 50 -0.32 -11.94 -5.76
N ASN A 51 -1.59 -12.08 -5.39
CA ASN A 51 -2.69 -12.41 -6.31
C ASN A 51 -3.16 -11.21 -7.16
N GLY A 52 -2.55 -10.03 -7.00
CA GLY A 52 -2.94 -8.81 -7.70
C GLY A 52 -4.06 -8.01 -7.02
N LYS A 53 -4.64 -8.50 -5.90
CA LYS A 53 -5.60 -7.72 -5.12
C LYS A 53 -4.93 -6.51 -4.49
N ARG A 54 -5.67 -5.41 -4.44
CA ARG A 54 -5.24 -4.14 -3.84
C ARG A 54 -6.30 -3.65 -2.88
N CYS A 55 -5.90 -3.44 -1.64
CA CYS A 55 -6.79 -3.09 -0.55
C CYS A 55 -6.42 -1.72 -0.01
N ASN A 56 -7.40 -0.82 0.14
CA ASN A 56 -7.14 0.42 0.85
C ASN A 56 -6.96 0.16 2.35
N GLU A 57 -6.45 1.17 3.06
CA GLU A 57 -6.25 1.12 4.50
C GLU A 57 -7.50 0.72 5.29
N GLN A 58 -8.68 1.24 4.91
CA GLN A 58 -9.93 0.96 5.62
C GLN A 58 -10.31 -0.52 5.51
N ALA A 59 -10.24 -1.11 4.31
CA ALA A 59 -10.60 -2.51 4.11
C ALA A 59 -9.61 -3.48 4.80
N LEU A 60 -8.36 -3.04 5.05
CA LEU A 60 -7.39 -3.78 5.85
C LEU A 60 -7.69 -3.70 7.34
N ILE A 61 -8.09 -2.52 7.83
CA ILE A 61 -8.47 -2.29 9.24
C ILE A 61 -9.75 -3.08 9.58
N ASP A 62 -10.75 -3.03 8.70
CA ASP A 62 -11.99 -3.79 8.84
C ASP A 62 -11.78 -5.31 8.64
N GLY A 63 -10.64 -5.73 8.10
CA GLY A 63 -10.37 -7.15 7.78
C GLY A 63 -11.18 -7.69 6.60
N ASN A 64 -12.04 -6.88 5.98
CA ASN A 64 -12.89 -7.24 4.84
C ASN A 64 -12.10 -7.53 3.56
N CYS A 65 -10.86 -7.06 3.45
CA CYS A 65 -10.09 -7.22 2.21
C CYS A 65 -9.32 -8.54 2.09
N ILE A 66 -9.09 -9.21 3.22
CA ILE A 66 -8.33 -10.46 3.29
C ILE A 66 -9.25 -11.68 3.21
N SER A 67 -10.54 -11.48 3.48
CA SER A 67 -11.55 -12.52 3.62
C SER A 67 -12.25 -12.93 2.32
N ASP A 68 -11.78 -12.47 1.15
CA ASP A 68 -12.24 -12.93 -0.18
C ASP A 68 -11.24 -13.89 -0.85
#